data_AF-A0A822EPL8-F1
#
_entry.id   AF-A0A822EPL8-F1
#
_cell.length_a   1.000
_cell.length_b   1.000
_cell.length_c   1.000
_cell.angle_alpha   90.00
_cell.angle_beta   90.00
_cell.angle_gamma   90.00
#
_symmetry.space_group_name_H-M   'P 1'
#
loop_
_entity.id
_entity.type
_entity.pdbx_description
1 polymer ?
#
loop_
_entity_poly.entity_id
_entity_poly.type
_entity_poly.pdbx_seq_one_letter_code
_entity_poly.pdbx_strand_id
1 'polypeptide(L)'
;MTFRKLFQAVVPEGPGNSSDADEASPINIERIAIDQYGSIGSFYNAHDDNVNGRLSVAIKIKYHKSTEQIKCILIKRPAHEHHKLLEFVDIGHQQRLSILLEMTRAAGIASLIDYPQLIDEHTRLFYIYQESHIQSEKDHFHHLKNAVRSSTCETFATHIITKIISGIHLLVILQLTSDKEKEIDVVLKKLQESIINNSPVVKIDSKEQDLLDQIISTTVYSNIDVVTKIKKLPHIYETIIQLQRDDQAHGRLKYILTPIQWFYGHHAIHMLKLILCKSEDIETLEYYLLQQKSELKVLNFCVNHNLFELLQGKCQKQLKNIQEELSELHVLHVKDIERVHNVLLKIRNETINQSLIKEEVSLDSPEEIQQLIKNITNHINALKSKGNLIKQLQSDGFEYCDVADLGIRNGLEGDRINDMLFGNDSHKAIFLSNDKFRNDDQVGWVELYSEMIQESKTNPQLRLVYADFTYSTYTLKKMTTVSSKDMIAKPNPSNSQPSETNIKRKIPSSTPSPSLTNEFINILLLGESGVGKSTFINAFANYLHFQTLDKAQQGKPIVIIPVSFIMTINDNFD
;
A
#
# COMPACT_ATOMS: atom_id res chain seq x y z
N MET A 1 -7.11 1.04 28.39
CA MET A 1 -6.68 1.51 29.72
C MET A 1 -5.81 2.74 29.49
N THR A 2 -6.39 3.92 29.67
CA THR A 2 -5.92 5.19 29.10
C THR A 2 -4.77 5.78 29.94
N PHE A 3 -3.56 5.82 29.38
CA PHE A 3 -2.39 6.43 30.03
C PHE A 3 -2.45 7.96 29.93
N ARG A 4 -3.20 8.58 30.84
CA ARG A 4 -3.14 10.02 31.14
C ARG A 4 -3.06 10.15 32.66
N LYS A 5 -1.84 10.24 33.19
CA LYS A 5 -1.49 10.83 34.50
C LYS A 5 -0.03 10.49 34.83
N LEU A 6 0.90 11.37 34.46
CA LEU A 6 2.19 11.51 35.14
C LEU A 6 2.93 12.76 34.65
N PHE A 7 2.28 13.94 34.66
CA PHE A 7 2.97 15.24 34.66
C PHE A 7 2.00 16.27 35.25
N GLN A 8 1.93 16.33 36.58
CA GLN A 8 1.40 17.51 37.28
C GLN A 8 2.57 18.42 37.60
N ALA A 9 2.45 19.66 37.14
CA ALA A 9 3.38 20.76 37.37
C ALA A 9 3.53 21.03 38.87
N VAL A 10 4.78 21.09 39.33
CA VAL A 10 5.14 21.69 40.61
C VAL A 10 5.22 23.20 40.39
N VAL A 11 4.37 23.95 41.09
CA VAL A 11 4.44 25.42 41.19
C VAL A 11 5.38 25.76 42.36
N PRO A 12 6.43 26.58 42.19
CA PRO A 12 7.12 27.18 43.32
C PRO A 12 6.47 28.52 43.70
N GLU A 13 6.30 28.72 45.01
CA GLU A 13 5.86 29.96 45.65
C GLU A 13 6.91 31.09 45.51
N GLY A 14 6.43 32.33 45.73
CA GLY A 14 7.03 33.62 45.33
C GLY A 14 8.39 34.06 45.91
N PRO A 15 8.74 35.36 45.70
CA PRO A 15 10.09 35.75 45.28
C PRO A 15 11.03 36.09 46.43
N GLY A 16 12.24 35.53 46.39
CA GLY A 16 13.41 36.03 47.09
C GLY A 16 14.27 36.89 46.16
N ASN A 17 14.49 38.15 46.51
CA ASN A 17 15.31 39.10 45.76
C ASN A 17 16.77 38.61 45.63
N SER A 18 17.21 38.30 44.41
CA SER A 18 18.63 38.37 44.02
C SER A 18 18.76 38.66 42.52
N SER A 19 19.73 39.49 42.17
CA SER A 19 19.82 40.26 40.92
C SER A 19 20.52 39.54 39.76
N ASP A 20 20.32 38.24 39.62
CA ASP A 20 20.55 37.51 38.38
C ASP A 20 19.19 36.95 37.98
N ALA A 21 18.54 37.56 36.99
CA ALA A 21 17.29 37.06 36.48
C ALA A 21 17.54 35.66 35.89
N ASP A 22 17.08 34.61 36.59
CA ASP A 22 17.01 33.24 36.09
C ASP A 22 16.34 33.27 34.69
N GLU A 23 17.11 33.17 33.61
CA GLU A 23 16.58 32.93 32.27
C GLU A 23 15.83 31.59 32.34
N ALA A 24 14.50 31.63 32.33
CA ALA A 24 13.67 30.43 32.37
C ALA A 24 14.16 29.42 31.32
N SER A 25 14.30 28.16 31.74
CA SER A 25 14.75 27.08 30.85
C SER A 25 13.83 26.96 29.63
N PRO A 26 14.37 26.66 28.43
CA PRO A 26 13.55 26.56 27.23
C PRO A 26 12.58 25.38 27.36
N ILE A 27 11.35 25.58 26.86
CA ILE A 27 10.40 24.49 26.68
C ILE A 27 10.84 23.71 25.45
N ASN A 28 11.51 22.58 25.67
CA ASN A 28 11.94 21.70 24.60
C ASN A 28 10.77 20.86 24.09
N ILE A 29 10.83 20.47 22.81
CA ILE A 29 9.93 19.46 22.25
C ILE A 29 10.72 18.20 21.89
N GLU A 30 10.06 17.05 21.93
CA GLU A 30 10.64 15.77 21.56
C GLU A 30 10.06 15.28 20.24
N ARG A 31 10.91 14.63 19.43
CA ARG A 31 10.53 13.97 18.16
C ARG A 31 11.24 12.64 18.05
N ILE A 32 10.55 11.62 17.54
CA ILE A 32 11.23 10.39 17.10
C ILE A 32 12.12 10.76 15.91
N ALA A 33 13.36 10.27 15.89
CA ALA A 33 14.31 10.50 14.82
C ALA A 33 13.94 9.64 13.60
N ILE A 34 12.96 10.11 12.83
CA ILE A 34 12.53 9.46 11.57
C ILE A 34 13.58 9.63 10.47
N ASP A 35 14.22 10.80 10.40
CA ASP A 35 15.49 10.95 9.70
C ASP A 35 16.63 10.50 10.63
N GLN A 36 17.64 9.84 10.08
CA GLN A 36 18.83 9.42 10.82
C GLN A 36 20.03 10.38 10.60
N TYR A 37 19.81 11.53 9.94
CA TYR A 37 20.87 12.45 9.51
C TYR A 37 21.07 13.63 10.47
N GLY A 38 20.10 13.92 11.34
CA GLY A 38 20.19 14.95 12.36
C GLY A 38 21.39 14.78 13.31
N SER A 39 21.98 15.91 13.69
CA SER A 39 23.14 15.98 14.58
C SER A 39 22.96 17.10 15.60
N ILE A 40 23.72 17.08 16.70
CA ILE A 40 23.71 18.20 17.65
C ILE A 40 24.11 19.48 16.91
N GLY A 41 23.29 20.53 17.03
CA GLY A 41 23.45 21.79 16.30
C GLY A 41 22.80 21.83 14.91
N SER A 42 22.15 20.75 14.48
CA SER A 42 21.30 20.77 13.29
C SER A 42 20.09 21.68 13.50
N PHE A 43 19.75 22.44 12.48
CA PHE A 43 18.51 23.23 12.47
C PHE A 43 17.33 22.32 12.15
N TYR A 44 16.19 22.57 12.78
CA TYR A 44 14.98 21.77 12.63
C TYR A 44 13.78 22.68 12.37
N ASN A 45 13.06 22.42 11.29
CA ASN A 45 11.77 23.03 11.03
C ASN A 45 10.66 22.16 11.61
N ALA A 46 10.09 22.59 12.73
CA ALA A 46 9.02 21.86 13.37
C ALA A 46 7.63 22.08 12.73
N HIS A 47 7.52 22.93 11.70
CA HIS A 47 6.28 23.07 10.94
C HIS A 47 6.01 21.87 10.05
N ASP A 48 7.06 21.31 9.44
CA ASP A 48 7.04 20.19 8.51
C ASP A 48 7.79 18.94 9.02
N ASP A 49 8.46 19.03 10.18
CA ASP A 49 9.26 17.97 10.79
C ASP A 49 10.48 17.54 9.94
N ASN A 50 11.24 18.52 9.45
CA ASN A 50 12.46 18.32 8.67
C ASN A 50 13.72 18.96 9.30
N VAL A 51 14.87 18.29 9.14
CA VAL A 51 16.19 18.84 9.47
C VAL A 51 16.74 19.66 8.30
N ASN A 52 16.98 20.96 8.54
CA ASN A 52 17.34 21.94 7.51
C ASN A 52 18.73 22.54 7.74
N GLY A 53 19.76 21.73 7.50
CA GLY A 53 21.15 22.15 7.65
C GLY A 53 21.65 22.12 9.10
N ARG A 54 22.79 22.77 9.35
CA ARG A 54 23.46 22.76 10.66
C ARG A 54 24.30 24.00 10.90
N LEU A 55 24.58 24.27 12.17
CA LEU A 55 25.57 25.27 12.55
C LEU A 55 26.94 24.93 11.97
N SER A 56 27.64 25.96 11.48
CA SER A 56 28.99 25.83 10.91
C SER A 56 30.11 25.80 11.96
N VAL A 57 29.75 25.71 13.24
CA VAL A 57 30.68 25.74 14.38
C VAL A 57 30.84 24.34 14.96
N ALA A 58 32.06 23.98 15.33
CA ALA A 58 32.33 22.73 16.01
C ALA A 58 31.70 22.73 17.42
N ILE A 59 30.82 21.77 17.68
CA ILE A 59 30.12 21.63 18.96
C ILE A 59 30.78 20.51 19.76
N LYS A 60 31.12 20.80 21.03
CA LYS A 60 31.65 19.79 21.94
C LYS A 60 30.50 18.95 22.49
N ILE A 61 30.55 17.66 22.22
CA ILE A 61 29.51 16.71 22.62
C ILE A 61 29.90 16.01 23.92
N LYS A 62 28.94 15.92 24.84
CA LYS A 62 29.00 15.11 26.05
C LYS A 62 28.18 13.84 25.84
N TYR A 63 28.72 12.73 26.31
CA TYR A 63 28.09 11.41 26.21
C TYR A 63 27.66 10.92 27.59
N HIS A 64 26.43 10.42 27.66
CA HIS A 64 25.84 9.83 28.85
C HIS A 64 25.24 8.47 28.51
N LYS A 65 25.40 7.47 29.37
CA LYS A 65 24.68 6.21 29.24
C LYS A 65 23.25 6.40 29.74
N SER A 66 22.27 5.88 29.01
CA SER A 66 20.88 5.89 29.48
C SER A 66 20.70 4.86 30.61
N THR A 67 19.82 5.19 31.55
CA THR A 67 19.43 4.31 32.65
C THR A 67 18.11 3.57 32.37
N GLU A 68 17.47 3.83 31.23
CA GLU A 68 16.20 3.19 30.90
C GLU A 68 16.36 1.70 30.59
N GLN A 69 15.39 0.91 31.06
CA GLN A 69 15.33 -0.53 30.82
C GLN A 69 14.73 -0.81 29.44
N ILE A 70 15.14 -1.93 28.83
CA ILE A 70 14.54 -2.40 27.60
C ILE A 70 13.05 -2.70 27.80
N LYS A 71 12.24 -2.23 26.85
CA LYS A 71 10.82 -2.52 26.71
C LYS A 71 10.65 -3.49 25.54
N CYS A 72 10.10 -4.67 25.81
CA CYS A 72 9.71 -5.64 24.77
C CYS A 72 8.25 -6.03 24.98
N ILE A 73 7.40 -5.80 23.99
CA ILE A 73 5.94 -6.02 24.07
C ILE A 73 5.49 -6.92 22.93
N LEU A 74 4.75 -7.97 23.28
CA LEU A 74 4.02 -8.81 22.34
C LEU A 74 2.52 -8.51 22.43
N ILE A 75 1.90 -8.11 21.32
CA ILE A 75 0.45 -7.86 21.23
C ILE A 75 -0.17 -8.69 20.12
N LYS A 76 -1.27 -9.36 20.44
CA LYS A 76 -2.22 -9.90 19.46
C LYS A 76 -3.22 -8.81 19.12
N ARG A 77 -3.34 -8.44 17.85
CA ARG A 77 -4.29 -7.39 17.41
C ARG A 77 -5.64 -8.01 17.06
N PRO A 78 -6.76 -7.33 17.34
CA PRO A 78 -8.06 -7.69 16.77
C PRO A 78 -8.24 -7.07 15.38
N ALA A 79 -9.18 -7.63 14.59
CA ALA A 79 -9.48 -7.23 13.20
C ALA A 79 -9.93 -5.79 12.95
N HIS A 80 -9.99 -4.93 13.98
CA HIS A 80 -10.57 -3.59 13.88
C HIS A 80 -9.63 -2.46 14.33
N GLU A 81 -8.37 -2.75 14.68
CA GLU A 81 -7.41 -1.76 15.23
C GLU A 81 -6.28 -1.40 14.25
N HIS A 82 -6.60 -1.16 12.97
CA HIS A 82 -5.56 -0.90 11.95
C HIS A 82 -4.85 0.47 12.06
N HIS A 83 -5.47 1.44 12.73
CA HIS A 83 -5.23 2.85 12.42
C HIS A 83 -4.15 3.51 13.30
N LYS A 84 -3.80 2.91 14.45
CA LYS A 84 -2.97 3.57 15.47
C LYS A 84 -1.57 3.00 15.61
N LEU A 85 -0.98 2.49 14.52
CA LEU A 85 0.36 1.93 14.56
C LEU A 85 1.44 2.97 14.90
N LEU A 86 1.33 4.20 14.39
CA LEU A 86 2.30 5.27 14.68
C LEU A 86 2.23 5.68 16.16
N GLU A 87 1.02 5.75 16.72
CA GLU A 87 0.80 5.97 18.16
C GLU A 87 1.39 4.82 18.99
N PHE A 88 1.23 3.57 18.51
CA PHE A 88 1.74 2.39 19.19
C PHE A 88 3.26 2.37 19.35
N VAL A 89 4.00 2.89 18.37
CA VAL A 89 5.46 3.06 18.42
C VAL A 89 5.91 4.41 19.00
N ASP A 90 5.06 5.04 19.81
CA ASP A 90 5.38 6.26 20.57
C ASP A 90 5.74 7.49 19.70
N ILE A 91 5.28 7.53 18.43
CA ILE A 91 5.40 8.76 17.64
C ILE A 91 4.37 9.76 18.13
N GLY A 92 4.83 10.93 18.55
CA GLY A 92 3.99 12.00 19.09
C GLY A 92 2.98 12.54 18.08
N HIS A 93 1.80 12.91 18.55
CA HIS A 93 0.65 13.30 17.73
C HIS A 93 0.95 14.40 16.68
N GLN A 94 1.81 15.37 17.01
CA GLN A 94 2.24 16.40 16.03
C GLN A 94 3.02 15.79 14.87
N GLN A 95 3.95 14.90 15.18
CA GLN A 95 4.79 14.24 14.18
C GLN A 95 3.98 13.22 13.36
N ARG A 96 2.99 12.56 13.97
CA ARG A 96 2.06 11.68 13.24
C ARG A 96 1.29 12.45 12.16
N LEU A 97 0.80 13.65 12.46
CA LEU A 97 0.15 14.49 11.45
C LEU A 97 1.13 14.86 10.32
N SER A 98 2.36 15.22 10.64
CA SER A 98 3.38 15.54 9.62
C SER A 98 3.66 14.34 8.70
N ILE A 99 3.67 13.13 9.25
CA ILE A 99 3.82 11.88 8.49
C ILE A 99 2.58 11.59 7.63
N LEU A 100 1.38 11.70 8.21
CA LEU A 100 0.11 11.43 7.52
C LEU A 100 -0.17 12.43 6.38
N LEU A 101 0.30 13.66 6.52
CA LEU A 101 0.16 14.74 5.55
C LEU A 101 1.34 14.87 4.59
N GLU A 102 2.27 13.91 4.62
CA GLU A 102 3.44 13.86 3.75
C GLU A 102 4.34 15.12 3.84
N MET A 103 4.31 15.82 4.98
CA MET A 103 5.19 16.97 5.26
C MET A 103 6.64 16.52 5.49
N THR A 104 6.80 15.32 6.03
CA THR A 104 8.07 14.66 6.25
C THR A 104 8.02 13.25 5.67
N ARG A 105 9.13 12.81 5.08
CA ARG A 105 9.20 11.48 4.47
C ARG A 105 9.16 10.41 5.56
N ALA A 106 8.18 9.52 5.49
CA ALA A 106 8.12 8.34 6.35
C ALA A 106 9.35 7.43 6.12
N ALA A 107 10.22 7.33 7.12
CA ALA A 107 11.43 6.52 7.08
C ALA A 107 11.62 5.71 8.37
N GLY A 108 12.41 4.64 8.29
CA GLY A 108 12.71 3.77 9.43
C GLY A 108 11.46 3.21 10.08
N ILE A 109 11.25 3.49 11.36
CA ILE A 109 10.06 3.05 12.10
C ILE A 109 8.77 3.69 11.56
N ALA A 110 8.82 4.93 11.03
CA ALA A 110 7.62 5.65 10.55
C ALA A 110 7.08 5.10 9.24
N SER A 111 7.88 4.36 8.46
CA SER A 111 7.43 3.66 7.25
C SER A 111 6.37 2.60 7.53
N LEU A 112 6.10 2.28 8.81
CA LEU A 112 4.97 1.43 9.21
C LEU A 112 3.62 1.97 8.72
N ILE A 113 3.52 3.26 8.40
CA ILE A 113 2.27 3.86 7.90
C ILE A 113 1.86 3.27 6.56
N ASP A 114 2.82 2.67 5.83
CA ASP A 114 2.64 2.02 4.54
C ASP A 114 2.63 0.50 4.64
N TYR A 115 2.40 -0.06 5.84
CA TYR A 115 2.32 -1.51 6.04
C TYR A 115 1.32 -2.12 5.04
N PRO A 116 1.70 -3.09 4.20
CA PRO A 116 0.92 -3.47 3.03
C PRO A 116 -0.27 -4.38 3.34
N GLN A 117 -0.23 -5.15 4.44
CA GLN A 117 -1.24 -6.16 4.74
C GLN A 117 -2.32 -5.61 5.69
N LEU A 118 -3.48 -6.26 5.72
CA LEU A 118 -4.50 -6.00 6.74
C LEU A 118 -4.00 -6.53 8.10
N ILE A 119 -4.48 -5.92 9.19
CA ILE A 119 -4.14 -6.33 10.56
C ILE A 119 -5.35 -7.02 11.17
N ASP A 120 -5.29 -8.33 11.31
CA ASP A 120 -6.39 -9.16 11.78
C ASP A 120 -6.07 -9.84 13.12
N GLU A 121 -6.97 -10.70 13.58
CA GLU A 121 -6.77 -11.58 14.74
C GLU A 121 -5.56 -12.50 14.61
N HIS A 122 -5.04 -12.70 13.40
CA HIS A 122 -3.87 -13.52 13.10
C HIS A 122 -2.57 -12.71 13.10
N THR A 123 -2.63 -11.39 13.31
CA THR A 123 -1.48 -10.50 13.33
C THR A 123 -0.88 -10.33 14.73
N ARG A 124 0.44 -10.53 14.85
CA ARG A 124 1.21 -10.24 16.08
C ARG A 124 2.13 -9.04 15.85
N LEU A 125 2.14 -8.15 16.84
CA LEU A 125 3.07 -7.04 16.93
C LEU A 125 4.10 -7.35 18.01
N PHE A 126 5.37 -7.42 17.62
CA PHE A 126 6.50 -7.65 18.50
C PHE A 126 7.36 -6.39 18.53
N TYR A 127 7.15 -5.57 19.55
CA TYR A 127 7.71 -4.23 19.69
C TYR A 127 8.87 -4.22 20.68
N ILE A 128 9.97 -3.55 20.31
CA ILE A 128 11.18 -3.42 21.10
C ILE A 128 11.62 -1.97 21.12
N TYR A 129 11.88 -1.45 22.32
CA TYR A 129 12.40 -0.11 22.55
C TYR A 129 13.46 -0.15 23.65
N GLN A 130 14.63 0.41 23.38
CA GLN A 130 15.72 0.51 24.35
C GLN A 130 16.52 1.77 24.10
N GLU A 131 16.66 2.63 25.10
CA GLU A 131 17.61 3.74 25.06
C GLU A 131 18.99 3.26 25.54
N SER A 132 20.06 3.74 24.91
CA SER A 132 21.42 3.30 25.21
C SER A 132 22.33 4.46 25.62
N HIS A 133 22.36 5.52 24.81
CA HIS A 133 23.23 6.65 25.06
C HIS A 133 22.58 7.95 24.62
N ILE A 134 23.01 9.00 25.29
CA ILE A 134 22.53 10.35 25.17
C ILE A 134 23.71 11.22 24.78
N GLN A 135 23.54 11.97 23.71
CA GLN A 135 24.47 13.00 23.26
C GLN A 135 23.86 14.36 23.57
N SER A 136 24.60 15.24 24.23
CA SER A 136 24.17 16.62 24.47
C SER A 136 25.35 17.59 24.33
N GLU A 137 25.05 18.87 24.18
CA GLU A 137 26.07 19.92 24.25
C GLU A 137 26.70 19.98 25.66
N LYS A 138 28.00 20.27 25.75
CA LYS A 138 28.79 20.17 27.00
C LYS A 138 28.71 21.43 27.88
N ASP A 139 28.61 22.61 27.29
CA ASP A 139 28.84 23.91 27.93
C ASP A 139 27.56 24.76 28.07
N HIS A 140 26.43 24.10 28.39
CA HIS A 140 25.14 24.72 28.74
C HIS A 140 24.67 25.82 27.76
N PHE A 141 24.72 25.54 26.46
CA PHE A 141 24.18 26.36 25.37
C PHE A 141 24.88 27.71 25.11
N HIS A 142 25.86 28.13 25.91
CA HIS A 142 26.48 29.46 25.75
C HIS A 142 27.23 29.59 24.41
N HIS A 143 27.95 28.55 23.98
CA HIS A 143 28.60 28.51 22.67
C HIS A 143 27.59 28.46 21.51
N LEU A 144 26.45 27.81 21.71
CA LEU A 144 25.37 27.78 20.73
C LEU A 144 24.72 29.16 20.58
N LYS A 145 24.50 29.91 21.67
CA LYS A 145 23.87 31.25 21.64
C LYS A 145 24.61 32.19 20.69
N ASN A 146 25.93 32.24 20.75
CA ASN A 146 26.74 33.05 19.85
C ASN A 146 26.75 32.52 18.41
N ALA A 147 26.92 31.20 18.23
CA ALA A 147 26.94 30.58 16.90
C ALA A 147 25.61 30.80 16.15
N VAL A 148 24.48 30.61 16.84
CA VAL A 148 23.13 30.80 16.32
C VAL A 148 22.86 32.25 15.95
N ARG A 149 23.30 33.21 16.77
CA ARG A 149 23.19 34.65 16.46
C ARG A 149 24.04 35.08 15.28
N SER A 150 25.17 34.39 15.06
CA SER A 150 26.09 34.68 13.96
C SER A 150 25.76 33.96 12.65
N SER A 151 24.96 32.89 12.69
CA SER A 151 24.45 32.25 11.48
C SER A 151 23.40 33.15 10.85
N THR A 152 23.59 33.50 9.57
CA THR A 152 22.58 34.20 8.77
C THR A 152 21.30 33.37 8.79
N CYS A 153 20.19 33.97 9.22
CA CYS A 153 18.84 33.38 9.31
C CYS A 153 18.26 33.04 7.92
N GLU A 154 18.96 32.24 7.12
CA GLU A 154 18.45 31.70 5.86
C GLU A 154 17.66 30.40 6.09
N THR A 155 17.47 29.98 7.34
CA THR A 155 16.75 28.74 7.66
C THR A 155 15.34 29.05 8.14
N PHE A 156 14.32 28.43 7.52
CA PHE A 156 12.93 28.36 8.02
C PHE A 156 12.81 27.53 9.32
N ALA A 157 13.90 27.41 10.06
CA ALA A 157 13.99 26.58 11.24
C ALA A 157 13.30 27.27 12.42
N THR A 158 12.66 26.47 13.25
CA THR A 158 12.08 26.92 14.52
C THR A 158 12.87 26.42 15.71
N HIS A 159 13.63 25.34 15.55
CA HIS A 159 14.36 24.67 16.62
C HIS A 159 15.77 24.27 16.20
N ILE A 160 16.57 23.89 17.19
CA ILE A 160 17.89 23.26 17.03
C ILE A 160 17.87 21.93 17.77
N ILE A 161 18.46 20.89 17.18
CA ILE A 161 18.71 19.62 17.87
C ILE A 161 19.82 19.85 18.89
N THR A 162 19.48 19.76 20.18
CA THR A 162 20.43 20.05 21.27
C THR A 162 20.77 18.83 22.11
N LYS A 163 19.94 17.80 22.01
CA LYS A 163 20.21 16.47 22.57
C LYS A 163 19.67 15.38 21.64
N ILE A 164 20.43 14.30 21.50
CA ILE A 164 20.07 13.11 20.73
C ILE A 164 20.07 11.94 21.70
N ILE A 165 18.99 11.15 21.66
CA ILE A 165 18.91 9.86 22.34
C ILE A 165 19.06 8.79 21.27
N SER A 166 19.94 7.81 21.51
CA SER A 166 20.22 6.70 20.61
C SER A 166 19.92 5.36 21.27
N GLY A 167 19.61 4.35 20.47
CA GLY A 167 19.22 3.03 20.93
C GLY A 167 18.45 2.23 19.87
N ILE A 168 17.68 1.25 20.33
CA ILE A 168 16.94 0.31 19.48
C ILE A 168 15.46 0.70 19.50
N HIS A 169 14.88 0.90 18.33
CA HIS A 169 13.44 1.05 18.14
C HIS A 169 13.01 0.18 16.98
N LEU A 170 12.21 -0.83 17.27
CA LEU A 170 11.93 -1.91 16.33
C LEU A 170 10.51 -2.44 16.53
N LEU A 171 9.82 -2.67 15.42
CA LEU A 171 8.54 -3.36 15.37
C LEU A 171 8.62 -4.50 14.36
N VAL A 172 8.42 -5.74 14.81
CA VAL A 172 8.18 -6.89 13.94
C VAL A 172 6.68 -7.12 13.86
N ILE A 173 6.16 -7.19 12.65
CA ILE A 173 4.77 -7.56 12.37
C ILE A 173 4.78 -8.96 11.76
N LEU A 174 4.08 -9.89 12.41
CA LEU A 174 4.00 -11.29 12.02
C LEU A 174 2.57 -11.63 11.62
N GLN A 175 2.40 -12.20 10.43
CA GLN A 175 1.14 -12.80 10.00
C GLN A 175 1.21 -14.31 10.23
N LEU A 176 0.33 -14.86 11.07
CA LEU A 176 0.33 -16.29 11.38
C LEU A 176 -0.76 -17.04 10.62
N THR A 177 -0.61 -18.37 10.55
CA THR A 177 -1.68 -19.28 10.17
C THR A 177 -2.64 -19.50 11.35
N SER A 178 -3.91 -19.76 11.07
CA SER A 178 -4.95 -19.92 12.10
C SER A 178 -4.80 -21.20 12.95
N ASP A 179 -4.03 -22.18 12.48
CA ASP A 179 -3.96 -23.53 13.06
C ASP A 179 -2.83 -23.73 14.09
N LYS A 180 -1.80 -22.86 14.10
CA LYS A 180 -0.61 -22.97 14.99
C LYS A 180 -0.34 -21.73 15.85
N GLU A 181 -1.32 -20.85 15.91
CA GLU A 181 -1.24 -19.59 16.65
C GLU A 181 -0.76 -19.73 18.08
N LYS A 182 -1.34 -20.67 18.83
CA LYS A 182 -1.11 -20.80 20.27
C LYS A 182 0.30 -21.31 20.54
N GLU A 183 0.76 -22.26 19.75
CA GLU A 183 2.11 -22.79 19.83
C GLU A 183 3.16 -21.74 19.48
N ILE A 184 2.93 -20.96 18.41
CA ILE A 184 3.82 -19.85 18.05
C ILE A 184 3.83 -18.79 19.15
N ASP A 185 2.67 -18.41 19.70
CA ASP A 185 2.56 -17.42 20.78
C ASP A 185 3.37 -17.83 22.04
N VAL A 186 3.49 -19.15 22.33
CA VAL A 186 4.36 -19.66 23.41
C VAL A 186 5.84 -19.39 23.11
N VAL A 187 6.28 -19.67 21.87
CA VAL A 187 7.66 -19.39 21.45
C VAL A 187 7.95 -17.89 21.48
N LEU A 188 7.03 -17.05 20.99
CA LEU A 188 7.17 -15.59 21.01
C LEU A 188 7.34 -15.05 22.43
N LYS A 189 6.59 -15.57 23.42
CA LYS A 189 6.75 -15.20 24.83
C LYS A 189 8.10 -15.60 25.39
N LYS A 190 8.58 -16.81 25.08
CA LYS A 190 9.93 -17.27 25.45
C LYS A 190 11.01 -16.32 24.91
N LEU A 191 10.90 -15.90 23.65
CA LEU A 191 11.82 -14.93 23.05
C LEU A 191 11.71 -13.55 23.71
N GLN A 192 10.48 -13.10 24.01
CA GLN A 192 10.21 -11.84 24.71
C GLN A 192 10.92 -11.79 26.07
N GLU A 193 10.74 -12.82 26.88
CA GLU A 193 11.35 -12.94 28.21
C GLU A 193 12.88 -12.92 28.12
N SER A 194 13.46 -13.57 27.10
CA SER A 194 14.91 -13.53 26.86
C SER A 194 15.42 -12.12 26.57
N ILE A 195 14.71 -11.36 25.73
CA ILE A 195 15.10 -10.00 25.35
C ILE A 195 15.03 -9.06 26.55
N ILE A 196 13.95 -9.15 27.34
CA ILE A 196 13.74 -8.33 28.55
C ILE A 196 14.84 -8.57 29.57
N ASN A 197 15.19 -9.84 29.79
CA ASN A 197 16.20 -10.21 30.78
C ASN A 197 17.64 -10.02 30.29
N ASN A 198 17.85 -9.56 29.05
CA ASN A 198 19.16 -9.49 28.40
C ASN A 198 19.95 -10.81 28.51
N SER A 199 19.22 -11.92 28.39
CA SER A 199 19.76 -13.27 28.52
C SER A 199 20.60 -13.65 27.30
N PRO A 200 21.51 -14.64 27.41
CA PRO A 200 22.13 -15.27 26.25
C PRO A 200 21.08 -15.78 25.26
N VAL A 201 21.45 -15.89 23.99
CA VAL A 201 20.60 -16.43 22.91
C VAL A 201 19.99 -17.75 23.39
N VAL A 202 18.67 -17.76 23.50
CA VAL A 202 17.91 -18.95 23.85
C VAL A 202 17.94 -19.90 22.67
N LYS A 203 18.25 -21.17 22.94
CA LYS A 203 18.21 -22.20 21.89
C LYS A 203 16.76 -22.40 21.44
N ILE A 204 16.55 -22.21 20.14
CA ILE A 204 15.35 -22.60 19.42
C ILE A 204 15.57 -24.05 18.99
N ASP A 205 14.74 -24.97 19.48
CA ASP A 205 14.85 -26.37 19.08
C ASP A 205 14.26 -26.62 17.68
N SER A 206 14.45 -27.82 17.12
CA SER A 206 13.99 -28.13 15.77
C SER A 206 12.47 -28.00 15.61
N LYS A 207 11.69 -28.34 16.65
CA LYS A 207 10.24 -28.25 16.62
C LYS A 207 9.77 -26.79 16.67
N GLU A 208 10.43 -25.97 17.49
CA GLU A 208 10.19 -24.53 17.52
C GLU A 208 10.57 -23.88 16.19
N GLN A 209 11.69 -24.30 15.58
CA GLN A 209 12.10 -23.84 14.27
C GLN A 209 11.05 -24.17 13.19
N ASP A 210 10.55 -25.40 13.17
CA ASP A 210 9.49 -25.82 12.24
C ASP A 210 8.18 -25.02 12.42
N LEU A 211 7.87 -24.60 13.66
CA LEU A 211 6.72 -23.73 13.94
C LEU A 211 6.96 -22.30 13.43
N LEU A 212 8.15 -21.75 13.64
CA LEU A 212 8.49 -20.40 13.21
C LEU A 212 8.61 -20.28 11.69
N ASP A 213 9.00 -21.36 10.99
CA ASP A 213 9.03 -21.40 9.53
C ASP A 213 7.62 -21.44 8.89
N GLN A 214 6.55 -21.69 9.67
CA GLN A 214 5.15 -21.63 9.20
C GLN A 214 4.55 -20.22 9.24
N ILE A 215 5.27 -19.22 9.74
CA ILE A 215 4.83 -17.82 9.73
C ILE A 215 4.63 -17.37 8.27
N ILE A 216 3.41 -16.90 7.94
CA ILE A 216 3.02 -16.51 6.58
C ILE A 216 3.88 -15.34 6.10
N SER A 217 4.03 -14.32 6.95
CA SER A 217 4.86 -13.18 6.62
C SER A 217 5.47 -12.51 7.85
N THR A 218 6.65 -11.93 7.67
CA THR A 218 7.37 -11.17 8.69
C THR A 218 7.84 -9.85 8.08
N THR A 219 7.43 -8.74 8.69
CA THR A 219 7.82 -7.39 8.27
C THR A 219 8.47 -6.67 9.44
N VAL A 220 9.61 -6.01 9.20
CA VAL A 220 10.37 -5.32 10.25
C VAL A 220 10.48 -3.83 9.92
N TYR A 221 10.12 -2.99 10.88
CA TYR A 221 10.34 -1.56 10.87
C TYR A 221 11.27 -1.19 12.00
N SER A 222 12.32 -0.40 11.73
CA SER A 222 13.29 -0.03 12.76
C SER A 222 14.04 1.24 12.39
N ASN A 223 14.63 1.89 13.40
CA ASN A 223 15.65 2.91 13.21
C ASN A 223 17.03 2.33 12.83
N ILE A 224 17.18 1.00 12.74
CA ILE A 224 18.42 0.30 12.39
C ILE A 224 18.22 -0.48 11.08
N ASP A 225 18.81 0.02 10.00
CA ASP A 225 18.61 -0.47 8.62
C ASP A 225 19.02 -1.93 8.39
N VAL A 226 19.95 -2.46 9.19
CA VAL A 226 20.41 -3.85 9.03
C VAL A 226 19.29 -4.83 9.34
N VAL A 227 18.45 -4.53 10.34
CA VAL A 227 17.40 -5.47 10.80
C VAL A 227 16.16 -5.43 9.90
N THR A 228 15.88 -4.30 9.24
CA THR A 228 14.71 -4.13 8.37
C THR A 228 14.74 -5.06 7.14
N LYS A 229 15.93 -5.54 6.77
CA LYS A 229 16.16 -6.44 5.63
C LYS A 229 15.92 -7.92 5.97
N ILE A 230 15.80 -8.28 7.24
CA ILE A 230 15.68 -9.66 7.69
C ILE A 230 14.22 -10.12 7.62
N LYS A 231 13.98 -11.33 7.09
CA LYS A 231 12.63 -11.88 6.88
C LYS A 231 12.28 -13.07 7.77
N LYS A 232 13.26 -13.68 8.44
CA LYS A 232 13.05 -14.83 9.33
C LYS A 232 13.16 -14.40 10.78
N LEU A 233 12.14 -14.72 11.58
CA LEU A 233 12.08 -14.35 12.99
C LEU A 233 13.28 -14.85 13.82
N PRO A 234 13.80 -16.09 13.67
CA PRO A 234 14.99 -16.52 14.39
C PRO A 234 16.20 -15.61 14.16
N HIS A 235 16.46 -15.22 12.91
CA HIS A 235 17.58 -14.33 12.57
C HIS A 235 17.35 -12.91 13.10
N ILE A 236 16.11 -12.43 13.11
CA ILE A 236 15.74 -11.14 13.72
C ILE A 236 16.06 -11.19 15.22
N TYR A 237 15.65 -12.25 15.92
CA TYR A 237 15.93 -12.46 17.34
C TYR A 237 17.43 -12.48 17.63
N GLU A 238 18.22 -13.26 16.89
CA GLU A 238 19.68 -13.29 17.04
C GLU A 238 20.31 -11.90 16.85
N THR A 239 19.85 -11.17 15.83
CA THR A 239 20.34 -9.81 15.55
C THR A 239 19.99 -8.85 16.68
N ILE A 240 18.80 -8.96 17.28
CA ILE A 240 18.41 -8.16 18.45
C ILE A 240 19.36 -8.42 19.62
N ILE A 241 19.63 -9.68 19.96
CA ILE A 241 20.55 -10.03 21.06
C ILE A 241 21.97 -9.50 20.79
N GLN A 242 22.42 -9.48 19.54
CA GLN A 242 23.70 -8.88 19.16
C GLN A 242 23.68 -7.36 19.36
N LEU A 243 22.64 -6.67 18.90
CA LEU A 243 22.48 -5.22 19.06
C LEU A 243 22.49 -4.82 20.53
N GLN A 244 21.81 -5.56 21.42
CA GLN A 244 21.81 -5.29 22.87
C GLN A 244 23.22 -5.26 23.50
N ARG A 245 24.24 -5.82 22.84
CA ARG A 245 25.63 -5.88 23.31
C ARG A 245 26.54 -4.84 22.65
N ASP A 246 26.10 -4.20 21.57
CA ASP A 246 26.90 -3.25 20.80
C ASP A 246 26.19 -1.90 20.67
N ASP A 247 26.47 -1.02 21.64
CA ASP A 247 25.91 0.33 21.67
C ASP A 247 26.30 1.19 20.43
N GLN A 248 27.34 0.82 19.67
CA GLN A 248 27.76 1.54 18.46
C GLN A 248 26.87 1.22 17.24
N ALA A 249 26.19 0.07 17.26
CA ALA A 249 25.28 -0.34 16.21
C ALA A 249 23.86 0.25 16.37
N HIS A 250 23.63 1.02 17.43
CA HIS A 250 22.34 1.64 17.72
C HIS A 250 22.06 2.86 16.83
N GLY A 251 20.81 3.00 16.42
CA GLY A 251 20.33 4.15 15.65
C GLY A 251 19.93 5.33 16.54
N ARG A 252 19.65 6.48 15.93
CA ARG A 252 19.06 7.63 16.61
C ARG A 252 17.59 7.29 16.91
N LEU A 253 17.17 7.57 18.15
CA LEU A 253 15.80 7.35 18.62
C LEU A 253 14.99 8.63 18.65
N LYS A 254 15.53 9.65 19.31
CA LYS A 254 14.82 10.89 19.59
C LYS A 254 15.72 12.10 19.40
N TYR A 255 15.11 13.16 18.91
CA TYR A 255 15.64 14.52 18.92
C TYR A 255 14.96 15.32 20.02
N ILE A 256 15.77 15.95 20.85
CA ILE A 256 15.33 16.97 21.80
C ILE A 256 15.64 18.32 21.17
N LEU A 257 14.59 19.07 20.93
CA LEU A 257 14.59 20.27 20.10
C LEU A 257 14.40 21.50 20.99
N THR A 258 15.36 22.41 20.94
CA THR A 258 15.30 23.68 21.67
C THR A 258 14.86 24.80 20.73
N PRO A 259 13.85 25.62 21.08
CA PRO A 259 13.39 26.71 20.24
C PRO A 259 14.51 27.71 19.93
N ILE A 260 14.65 28.10 18.66
CA ILE A 260 15.66 29.10 18.25
C ILE A 260 15.41 30.44 18.96
N GLN A 261 14.14 30.77 19.18
CA GLN A 261 13.71 31.98 19.86
C GLN A 261 14.41 32.20 21.22
N TRP A 262 14.67 31.10 21.95
CA TRP A 262 15.33 31.15 23.25
C TRP A 262 16.79 31.67 23.17
N PHE A 263 17.50 31.40 22.07
CA PHE A 263 18.88 31.89 21.89
C PHE A 263 18.96 33.40 21.63
N TYR A 264 17.87 34.03 21.19
CA TYR A 264 17.81 35.46 20.86
C TYR A 264 17.24 36.35 21.98
N GLY A 265 16.65 35.77 23.04
CA GLY A 265 16.09 36.53 24.16
C GLY A 265 15.05 37.58 23.72
N HIS A 266 15.19 38.83 24.18
CA HIS A 266 14.26 39.91 23.82
C HIS A 266 14.23 40.29 22.33
N HIS A 267 15.24 39.90 21.54
CA HIS A 267 15.28 40.16 20.09
C HIS A 267 14.47 39.15 19.27
N ALA A 268 13.81 38.21 19.94
CA ALA A 268 13.22 37.06 19.29
C ALA A 268 11.78 37.30 18.78
N ILE A 269 11.31 38.56 18.80
CA ILE A 269 9.97 38.97 18.34
C ILE A 269 9.76 38.68 16.84
N HIS A 270 10.83 38.67 16.05
CA HIS A 270 10.78 38.43 14.60
C HIS A 270 11.10 36.98 14.19
N MET A 271 11.29 36.07 15.16
CA MET A 271 11.66 34.69 14.86
C MET A 271 10.44 33.79 14.67
N LEU A 272 10.55 32.82 13.76
CA LEU A 272 9.53 31.81 13.53
C LEU A 272 9.24 31.01 14.81
N LYS A 273 7.96 30.80 15.09
CA LYS A 273 7.47 30.08 16.27
C LYS A 273 6.56 28.94 15.82
N LEU A 274 6.64 27.82 16.52
CA LEU A 274 5.70 26.71 16.36
C LEU A 274 4.48 26.91 17.26
N ILE A 275 3.28 26.87 16.68
CA ILE A 275 2.03 26.70 17.41
C ILE A 275 1.64 25.22 17.46
N LEU A 276 1.53 24.69 18.68
CA LEU A 276 1.07 23.32 18.91
C LEU A 276 -0.46 23.29 18.87
N CYS A 277 -1.01 22.49 17.97
CA CYS A 277 -2.45 22.18 17.97
C CYS A 277 -2.86 21.46 19.27
N LYS A 278 -4.09 21.71 19.73
CA LYS A 278 -4.73 21.01 20.86
C LYS A 278 -4.97 19.54 20.51
N SER A 279 -4.85 18.66 21.51
CA SER A 279 -4.98 17.21 21.31
C SER A 279 -6.30 16.78 20.69
N GLU A 280 -7.43 17.41 21.06
CA GLU A 280 -8.76 17.06 20.53
C GLU A 280 -8.87 17.26 19.01
N ASP A 281 -8.38 18.39 18.50
CA ASP A 281 -8.43 18.70 17.07
C ASP A 281 -7.48 17.80 16.27
N ILE A 282 -6.38 17.37 16.89
CA ILE A 282 -5.42 16.44 16.30
C ILE A 282 -5.99 15.03 16.21
N GLU A 283 -6.66 14.55 17.26
CA GLU A 283 -7.29 13.24 17.26
C GLU A 283 -8.37 13.15 16.17
N THR A 284 -9.16 14.20 16.00
CA THR A 284 -10.12 14.32 14.90
C THR A 284 -9.44 14.26 13.53
N LEU A 285 -8.39 15.06 13.33
CA LEU A 285 -7.68 15.11 12.05
C LEU A 285 -6.96 13.79 11.73
N GLU A 286 -6.32 13.20 12.72
CA GLU A 286 -5.64 11.92 12.61
C GLU A 286 -6.63 10.82 12.23
N TYR A 287 -7.79 10.77 12.89
CA TYR A 287 -8.84 9.80 12.56
C TYR A 287 -9.28 9.92 11.10
N TYR A 288 -9.57 11.14 10.64
CA TYR A 288 -9.95 11.43 9.27
C TYR A 288 -8.92 10.94 8.25
N LEU A 289 -7.64 11.30 8.43
CA LEU A 289 -6.56 10.93 7.52
C LEU A 289 -6.33 9.42 7.48
N LEU A 290 -6.39 8.76 8.65
CA LEU A 290 -6.24 7.31 8.75
C LEU A 290 -7.41 6.57 8.10
N GLN A 291 -8.63 7.08 8.25
CA GLN A 291 -9.82 6.51 7.61
C GLN A 291 -9.68 6.54 6.08
N GLN A 292 -9.30 7.69 5.51
CA GLN A 292 -9.09 7.80 4.06
C GLN A 292 -8.02 6.82 3.56
N LYS A 293 -6.87 6.75 4.24
CA LYS A 293 -5.77 5.85 3.86
C LYS A 293 -6.18 4.37 3.95
N SER A 294 -6.93 4.01 4.98
CA SER A 294 -7.50 2.67 5.17
C SER A 294 -8.47 2.29 4.04
N GLU A 295 -9.40 3.18 3.72
CA GLU A 295 -10.43 2.95 2.71
C GLU A 295 -9.82 2.76 1.32
N LEU A 296 -8.90 3.64 0.92
CA LEU A 296 -8.17 3.51 -0.34
C LEU A 296 -7.41 2.18 -0.42
N LYS A 297 -6.77 1.76 0.68
CA LYS A 297 -6.06 0.48 0.75
C LYS A 297 -7.00 -0.72 0.60
N VAL A 298 -8.15 -0.71 1.27
CA VAL A 298 -9.16 -1.78 1.18
C VAL A 298 -9.73 -1.89 -0.23
N LEU A 299 -10.07 -0.75 -0.86
CA LEU A 299 -10.57 -0.72 -2.24
C LEU A 299 -9.51 -1.21 -3.22
N ASN A 300 -8.27 -0.74 -3.08
CA ASN A 300 -7.15 -1.18 -3.90
C ASN A 300 -6.92 -2.69 -3.80
N PHE A 301 -6.94 -3.25 -2.59
CA PHE A 301 -6.83 -4.68 -2.38
C PHE A 301 -7.99 -5.45 -3.01
N CYS A 302 -9.22 -4.96 -2.84
CA CYS A 302 -10.40 -5.59 -3.41
C CYS A 302 -10.37 -5.63 -4.95
N VAL A 303 -9.97 -4.53 -5.59
CA VAL A 303 -9.95 -4.43 -7.06
C VAL A 303 -8.80 -5.23 -7.65
N ASN A 304 -7.59 -5.05 -7.12
CA ASN A 304 -6.38 -5.59 -7.75
C ASN A 304 -6.03 -7.02 -7.33
N HIS A 305 -6.61 -7.53 -6.24
CA HIS A 305 -6.42 -8.93 -5.81
C HIS A 305 -7.73 -9.71 -5.83
N ASN A 306 -8.72 -9.34 -5.00
CA ASN A 306 -9.92 -10.18 -4.83
C ASN A 306 -10.74 -10.31 -6.12
N LEU A 307 -11.01 -9.21 -6.82
CA LEU A 307 -11.75 -9.24 -8.08
C LEU A 307 -10.95 -9.90 -9.19
N PHE A 308 -9.64 -9.60 -9.27
CA PHE A 308 -8.76 -10.20 -10.27
C PHE A 308 -8.76 -11.73 -10.18
N GLU A 309 -8.61 -12.28 -8.97
CA GLU A 309 -8.67 -13.73 -8.73
C GLU A 309 -10.06 -14.31 -9.00
N LEU A 310 -11.11 -13.61 -8.55
CA LEU A 310 -12.48 -14.08 -8.69
C LEU A 310 -12.94 -14.16 -10.16
N LEU A 311 -12.55 -13.19 -10.98
CA LEU A 311 -12.97 -13.09 -12.38
C LEU A 311 -12.14 -13.97 -13.34
N GLN A 312 -10.96 -14.45 -12.93
CA GLN A 312 -10.11 -15.35 -13.71
C GLN A 312 -9.86 -14.87 -15.16
N GLY A 313 -9.65 -13.56 -15.33
CA GLY A 313 -9.41 -12.94 -16.64
C GLY A 313 -10.66 -12.67 -17.49
N LYS A 314 -11.88 -12.88 -16.97
CA LYS A 314 -13.14 -12.44 -17.58
C LYS A 314 -13.48 -11.00 -17.15
N CYS A 315 -14.41 -10.35 -17.88
CA CYS A 315 -14.86 -8.98 -17.60
C CYS A 315 -13.71 -7.95 -17.50
N GLN A 316 -12.68 -8.09 -18.33
CA GLN A 316 -11.45 -7.29 -18.23
C GLN A 316 -11.71 -5.79 -18.42
N LYS A 317 -12.66 -5.44 -19.30
CA LYS A 317 -13.04 -4.05 -19.55
C LYS A 317 -13.64 -3.41 -18.30
N GLN A 318 -14.52 -4.13 -17.60
CA GLN A 318 -15.18 -3.64 -16.40
C GLN A 318 -14.18 -3.54 -15.25
N LEU A 319 -13.28 -4.52 -15.10
CA LEU A 319 -12.20 -4.45 -14.12
C LEU A 319 -11.30 -3.23 -14.38
N LYS A 320 -10.95 -2.98 -15.65
CA LYS A 320 -10.16 -1.80 -16.05
C LYS A 320 -10.88 -0.50 -15.72
N ASN A 321 -12.18 -0.40 -15.99
CA ASN A 321 -12.95 0.80 -15.65
C ASN A 321 -12.89 1.11 -14.13
N ILE A 322 -13.04 0.09 -13.28
CA ILE A 322 -12.93 0.30 -11.81
C ILE A 322 -11.51 0.69 -11.40
N GLN A 323 -10.48 0.15 -12.08
CA GLN A 323 -9.09 0.55 -11.85
C GLN A 323 -8.84 2.02 -12.24
N GLU A 324 -9.49 2.51 -13.30
CA GLU A 324 -9.48 3.92 -13.68
C GLU A 324 -10.18 4.80 -12.64
N GLU A 325 -11.37 4.40 -12.16
CA GLU A 325 -12.08 5.08 -11.06
C GLU A 325 -11.26 5.11 -9.76
N LEU A 326 -10.57 4.01 -9.42
CA LEU A 326 -9.68 3.94 -8.26
C LEU A 326 -8.48 4.88 -8.41
N SER A 327 -7.96 5.04 -9.63
CA SER A 327 -6.87 5.97 -9.92
C SER A 327 -7.33 7.41 -9.77
N GLU A 328 -8.54 7.73 -10.21
CA GLU A 328 -9.18 9.03 -10.00
C GLU A 328 -9.37 9.31 -8.49
N LEU A 329 -9.85 8.33 -7.73
CA LEU A 329 -10.01 8.44 -6.28
C LEU A 329 -8.68 8.74 -5.58
N HIS A 330 -7.59 8.06 -5.99
CA HIS A 330 -6.26 8.35 -5.47
C HIS A 330 -5.83 9.80 -5.73
N VAL A 331 -6.09 10.34 -6.93
CA VAL A 331 -5.77 11.74 -7.26
C VAL A 331 -6.56 12.72 -6.39
N LEU A 332 -7.85 12.45 -6.14
CA LEU A 332 -8.67 13.29 -5.27
C LEU A 332 -8.19 13.26 -3.82
N HIS A 333 -7.81 12.09 -3.29
CA HIS A 333 -7.24 11.98 -1.95
C HIS A 333 -5.93 12.75 -1.81
N VAL A 334 -5.03 12.67 -2.80
CA VAL A 334 -3.78 13.44 -2.78
C VAL A 334 -4.06 14.94 -2.70
N LYS A 335 -5.02 15.45 -3.49
CA LYS A 335 -5.42 16.87 -3.43
C LYS A 335 -6.00 17.25 -2.07
N ASP A 336 -6.80 16.38 -1.46
CA ASP A 336 -7.38 16.65 -0.14
C ASP A 336 -6.31 16.63 0.95
N ILE A 337 -5.35 15.71 0.90
CA ILE A 337 -4.17 15.70 1.77
C ILE A 337 -3.40 17.02 1.64
N GLU A 338 -3.16 17.47 0.41
CA GLU A 338 -2.45 18.74 0.15
C GLU A 338 -3.21 19.96 0.70
N ARG A 339 -4.53 19.96 0.60
CA ARG A 339 -5.40 20.99 1.19
C ARG A 339 -5.26 21.02 2.71
N VAL A 340 -5.38 19.87 3.37
CA VAL A 340 -5.25 19.75 4.83
C VAL A 340 -3.84 20.10 5.30
N HIS A 341 -2.81 19.66 4.56
CA HIS A 341 -1.41 20.01 4.77
C HIS A 341 -1.25 21.54 4.85
N ASN A 342 -1.76 22.27 3.85
CA ASN A 342 -1.66 23.72 3.78
C ASN A 342 -2.36 24.43 4.95
N VAL A 343 -3.50 23.91 5.41
CA VAL A 343 -4.20 24.42 6.60
C VAL A 343 -3.35 24.21 7.86
N LEU A 344 -2.82 23.01 8.06
CA LEU A 344 -1.99 22.71 9.23
C LEU A 344 -0.71 23.57 9.27
N LEU A 345 -0.04 23.78 8.13
CA LEU A 345 1.12 24.67 8.04
C LEU A 345 0.78 26.09 8.45
N LYS A 346 -0.33 26.65 7.96
CA LYS A 346 -0.77 28.01 8.30
C LYS A 346 -1.11 28.15 9.79
N ILE A 347 -1.68 27.11 10.41
CA ILE A 347 -1.96 27.09 11.86
C ILE A 347 -0.65 27.06 12.65
N ARG A 348 0.27 26.17 12.28
CA ARG A 348 1.56 26.03 12.98
C ARG A 348 2.40 27.31 12.87
N ASN A 349 2.28 28.04 11.76
CA ASN A 349 2.90 29.36 11.51
C ASN A 349 2.11 30.55 12.11
N GLU A 350 1.07 30.32 12.93
CA GLU A 350 0.23 31.38 13.53
C GLU A 350 -0.47 32.32 12.52
N THR A 351 -0.58 31.89 11.25
CA THR A 351 -1.23 32.69 10.19
C THR A 351 -2.75 32.63 10.27
N ILE A 352 -3.29 31.50 10.75
CA ILE A 352 -4.74 31.27 10.88
C ILE A 352 -5.09 30.61 12.22
N ASN A 353 -6.34 30.77 12.66
CA ASN A 353 -6.81 30.20 13.92
C ASN A 353 -7.04 28.69 13.81
N GLN A 354 -6.72 27.97 14.88
CA GLN A 354 -6.94 26.52 14.98
C GLN A 354 -8.43 26.12 14.88
N SER A 355 -9.38 27.00 15.17
CA SER A 355 -10.81 26.75 14.99
C SER A 355 -11.17 26.31 13.57
N LEU A 356 -10.40 26.76 12.57
CA LEU A 356 -10.58 26.40 11.17
C LEU A 356 -10.30 24.94 10.87
N ILE A 357 -9.61 24.17 11.74
CA ILE A 357 -9.45 22.72 11.53
C ILE A 357 -10.83 22.06 11.40
N LYS A 358 -11.80 22.46 12.23
CA LYS A 358 -13.14 21.85 12.21
C LYS A 358 -14.00 22.31 11.02
N GLU A 359 -13.75 23.52 10.53
CA GLU A 359 -14.47 24.09 9.38
C GLU A 359 -13.92 23.54 8.06
N GLU A 360 -12.60 23.47 7.93
CA GLU A 360 -11.90 22.94 6.75
C GLU A 360 -11.95 21.41 6.69
N VAL A 361 -11.84 20.76 7.85
CA VAL A 361 -11.93 19.31 7.97
C VAL A 361 -13.29 18.96 8.56
N SER A 362 -14.36 19.58 8.04
CA SER A 362 -15.71 19.05 8.26
C SER A 362 -15.60 17.53 8.13
N LEU A 363 -16.03 16.80 9.17
CA LEU A 363 -15.63 15.42 9.52
C LEU A 363 -15.82 14.33 8.44
N ASP A 364 -16.22 14.74 7.26
CA ASP A 364 -16.64 13.97 6.12
C ASP A 364 -15.71 14.29 4.93
N SER A 365 -15.25 13.25 4.23
CA SER A 365 -14.53 13.43 2.96
C SER A 365 -15.34 14.33 2.02
N PRO A 366 -14.71 15.13 1.15
CA PRO A 366 -15.40 15.90 0.11
C PRO A 366 -16.50 15.08 -0.58
N GLU A 367 -17.67 15.68 -0.86
CA GLU A 367 -18.82 14.97 -1.45
C GLU A 367 -18.44 14.17 -2.71
N GLU A 368 -17.53 14.70 -3.51
CA GLU A 368 -16.97 14.06 -4.70
C GLU A 368 -16.26 12.72 -4.37
N ILE A 369 -15.42 12.71 -3.33
CA ILE A 369 -14.72 11.51 -2.85
C ILE A 369 -15.72 10.47 -2.36
N GLN A 370 -16.72 10.88 -1.56
CA GLN A 370 -17.74 9.97 -1.05
C GLN A 370 -18.57 9.34 -2.18
N GLN A 371 -18.96 10.14 -3.16
CA GLN A 371 -19.75 9.66 -4.29
C GLN A 371 -18.94 8.69 -5.16
N LEU A 372 -17.65 8.97 -5.37
CA LEU A 372 -16.76 8.08 -6.12
C LEU A 372 -16.52 6.75 -5.39
N ILE A 373 -16.26 6.79 -4.08
CA ILE A 373 -16.17 5.58 -3.24
C ILE A 373 -17.43 4.73 -3.34
N LYS A 374 -18.60 5.37 -3.25
CA LYS A 374 -19.89 4.69 -3.37
C LYS A 374 -20.05 4.03 -4.75
N ASN A 375 -19.66 4.72 -5.82
CA ASN A 375 -19.70 4.18 -7.18
C ASN A 375 -18.78 2.98 -7.32
N ILE A 376 -17.51 3.11 -6.92
CA ILE A 376 -16.51 2.02 -6.93
C ILE A 376 -17.04 0.82 -6.14
N THR A 377 -17.58 1.05 -4.93
CA THR A 377 -18.12 -0.02 -4.08
C THR A 377 -19.27 -0.75 -4.76
N ASN A 378 -20.19 -0.02 -5.42
CA ASN A 378 -21.28 -0.62 -6.17
C ASN A 378 -20.77 -1.46 -7.35
N HIS A 379 -19.80 -0.93 -8.10
CA HIS A 379 -19.18 -1.66 -9.22
C HIS A 379 -18.42 -2.91 -8.74
N ILE A 380 -17.71 -2.83 -7.63
CA ILE A 380 -17.06 -3.99 -6.98
C ILE A 380 -18.11 -5.06 -6.64
N ASN A 381 -19.23 -4.67 -6.01
CA ASN A 381 -20.27 -5.62 -5.61
C ASN A 381 -20.96 -6.27 -6.82
N ALA A 382 -21.18 -5.50 -7.89
CA ALA A 382 -21.70 -6.03 -9.15
C ALA A 382 -20.74 -7.08 -9.76
N LEU A 383 -19.44 -6.78 -9.83
CA LEU A 383 -18.45 -7.72 -10.35
C LEU A 383 -18.21 -8.92 -9.44
N LYS A 384 -18.31 -8.77 -8.11
CA LYS A 384 -18.30 -9.91 -7.19
C LYS A 384 -19.45 -10.87 -7.49
N SER A 385 -20.65 -10.34 -7.66
CA SER A 385 -21.83 -11.13 -8.01
C SER A 385 -21.67 -11.83 -9.37
N LYS A 386 -21.08 -11.14 -10.35
CA LYS A 386 -20.76 -11.70 -11.67
C LYS A 386 -19.73 -12.82 -11.58
N GLY A 387 -18.63 -12.60 -10.89
CA GLY A 387 -17.58 -13.60 -10.72
C GLY A 387 -18.05 -14.86 -9.98
N ASN A 388 -18.93 -14.71 -8.99
CA ASN A 388 -19.58 -15.84 -8.33
C ASN A 388 -20.47 -16.64 -9.30
N LEU A 389 -21.23 -15.96 -10.17
CA LEU A 389 -21.98 -16.62 -11.23
C LEU A 389 -21.06 -17.38 -12.18
N ILE A 390 -19.96 -16.77 -12.63
CA ILE A 390 -18.99 -17.42 -13.53
C ILE A 390 -18.44 -18.70 -12.89
N LYS A 391 -18.06 -18.66 -11.60
CA LYS A 391 -17.59 -19.85 -10.87
C LYS A 391 -18.66 -20.94 -10.80
N GLN A 392 -19.91 -20.57 -10.53
CA GLN A 392 -21.04 -21.51 -10.51
C GLN A 392 -21.27 -22.15 -11.88
N LEU A 393 -21.28 -21.33 -12.94
CA LEU A 393 -21.42 -21.80 -14.32
C LEU A 393 -20.33 -22.83 -14.65
N GLN A 394 -19.07 -22.51 -14.32
CA GLN A 394 -17.94 -23.40 -14.55
C GLN A 394 -18.03 -24.71 -13.75
N SER A 395 -18.46 -24.66 -12.48
CA SER A 395 -18.64 -25.89 -11.68
C SER A 395 -19.72 -26.80 -12.25
N ASP A 396 -20.70 -26.22 -12.92
CA ASP A 396 -21.81 -26.94 -13.56
C ASP A 396 -21.53 -27.30 -15.03
N GLY A 397 -20.30 -27.03 -15.52
CA GLY A 397 -19.83 -27.44 -16.85
C GLY A 397 -20.09 -26.44 -17.98
N PHE A 398 -20.49 -25.20 -17.67
CA PHE A 398 -20.66 -24.13 -18.66
C PHE A 398 -19.34 -23.39 -18.94
N GLU A 399 -19.13 -23.06 -20.21
CA GLU A 399 -18.17 -22.05 -20.64
C GLU A 399 -18.81 -20.66 -20.58
N TYR A 400 -18.16 -19.71 -19.91
CA TYR A 400 -18.63 -18.32 -19.86
C TYR A 400 -18.09 -17.49 -21.03
N CYS A 401 -19.02 -16.83 -21.75
CA CYS A 401 -18.76 -15.93 -22.86
C CYS A 401 -19.39 -14.56 -22.60
N ASP A 402 -18.55 -13.52 -22.46
CA ASP A 402 -19.02 -12.13 -22.50
C ASP A 402 -19.25 -11.74 -23.97
N VAL A 403 -20.51 -11.49 -24.32
CA VAL A 403 -20.88 -11.19 -25.71
C VAL A 403 -20.31 -9.83 -26.16
N ALA A 404 -19.98 -8.94 -25.23
CA ALA A 404 -19.32 -7.68 -25.57
C ALA A 404 -17.96 -7.90 -26.26
N ASP A 405 -17.24 -8.97 -25.91
CA ASP A 405 -15.92 -9.31 -26.47
C ASP A 405 -16.03 -9.80 -27.92
N LEU A 406 -17.20 -10.29 -28.33
CA LEU A 406 -17.47 -10.75 -29.70
C LEU A 406 -17.77 -9.58 -30.65
N GLY A 407 -17.89 -8.35 -30.16
CA GLY A 407 -18.17 -7.18 -30.99
C GLY A 407 -19.59 -7.16 -31.57
N ILE A 408 -20.53 -7.91 -30.99
CA ILE A 408 -21.93 -7.95 -31.41
C ILE A 408 -22.60 -6.61 -31.04
N ARG A 409 -23.13 -5.91 -32.06
CA ARG A 409 -23.77 -4.59 -31.95
C ARG A 409 -25.24 -4.62 -32.38
N ASN A 410 -26.02 -3.65 -31.89
CA ASN A 410 -27.38 -3.40 -32.39
C ASN A 410 -27.36 -3.20 -33.91
N GLY A 411 -28.21 -3.95 -34.63
CA GLY A 411 -28.30 -3.92 -36.10
C GLY A 411 -27.73 -5.15 -36.82
N LEU A 412 -27.06 -6.07 -36.12
CA LEU A 412 -26.73 -7.39 -36.66
C LEU A 412 -27.99 -8.26 -36.70
N GLU A 413 -28.22 -8.93 -37.83
CA GLU A 413 -29.29 -9.91 -37.98
C GLU A 413 -29.04 -11.13 -37.08
N GLY A 414 -30.11 -11.75 -36.57
CA GLY A 414 -30.03 -12.85 -35.61
C GLY A 414 -29.23 -14.07 -36.10
N ASP A 415 -29.23 -14.32 -37.41
CA ASP A 415 -28.47 -15.42 -38.01
C ASP A 415 -26.95 -15.19 -37.88
N ARG A 416 -26.47 -13.95 -38.03
CA ARG A 416 -25.06 -13.61 -37.79
C ARG A 416 -24.65 -13.72 -36.32
N ILE A 417 -25.57 -13.42 -35.38
CA ILE A 417 -25.31 -13.57 -33.94
C ILE A 417 -25.12 -15.04 -33.59
N ASN A 418 -25.97 -15.91 -34.14
CA ASN A 418 -25.82 -17.35 -33.99
C ASN A 418 -24.51 -17.84 -34.61
N ASP A 419 -24.19 -17.44 -35.85
CA ASP A 419 -22.93 -17.83 -36.49
C ASP A 419 -21.69 -17.43 -35.66
N MET A 420 -21.72 -16.25 -35.02
CA MET A 420 -20.64 -15.77 -34.16
C MET A 420 -20.53 -16.53 -32.83
N LEU A 421 -21.65 -17.01 -32.27
CA LEU A 421 -21.68 -17.75 -31.01
C LEU A 421 -21.38 -19.25 -31.19
N PHE A 422 -21.89 -19.87 -32.25
CA PHE A 422 -21.67 -21.28 -32.57
C PHE A 422 -20.31 -21.52 -33.24
N GLY A 423 -19.91 -20.66 -34.18
CA GLY A 423 -18.79 -20.94 -35.09
C GLY A 423 -19.06 -22.21 -35.91
N ASN A 424 -18.05 -23.05 -36.11
CA ASN A 424 -18.18 -24.33 -36.82
C ASN A 424 -18.50 -25.52 -35.90
N ASP A 425 -18.90 -25.28 -34.65
CA ASP A 425 -19.07 -26.33 -33.64
C ASP A 425 -20.54 -26.74 -33.51
N SER A 426 -20.88 -27.92 -34.05
CA SER A 426 -22.22 -28.51 -34.00
C SER A 426 -22.57 -29.17 -32.66
N HIS A 427 -21.68 -29.11 -31.67
CA HIS A 427 -21.87 -29.73 -30.36
C HIS A 427 -22.02 -28.69 -29.24
N LYS A 428 -22.47 -27.47 -29.56
CA LYS A 428 -22.78 -26.44 -28.56
C LYS A 428 -24.27 -26.32 -28.29
N ALA A 429 -24.61 -26.07 -27.03
CA ALA A 429 -25.87 -25.50 -26.60
C ALA A 429 -25.58 -24.18 -25.88
N ILE A 430 -26.25 -23.11 -26.29
CA ILE A 430 -25.93 -21.75 -25.87
C ILE A 430 -27.11 -21.16 -25.11
N PHE A 431 -26.86 -20.74 -23.87
CA PHE A 431 -27.81 -20.01 -23.04
C PHE A 431 -27.61 -18.50 -23.24
N LEU A 432 -28.58 -17.83 -23.85
CA LEU A 432 -28.57 -16.38 -24.04
C LEU A 432 -29.27 -15.71 -22.85
N SER A 433 -28.54 -14.94 -22.06
CA SER A 433 -29.10 -14.24 -20.89
C SER A 433 -28.31 -12.98 -20.54
N ASN A 434 -28.76 -12.23 -19.54
CA ASN A 434 -28.04 -11.11 -18.93
C ASN A 434 -28.46 -10.99 -17.45
N ASP A 435 -27.77 -10.13 -16.69
CA ASP A 435 -28.07 -9.94 -15.26
C ASP A 435 -29.49 -9.45 -15.01
N LYS A 436 -30.03 -8.63 -15.90
CA LYS A 436 -31.39 -8.13 -15.75
C LYS A 436 -32.40 -9.28 -15.81
N PHE A 437 -32.35 -10.12 -16.84
CA PHE A 437 -33.24 -11.28 -16.94
C PHE A 437 -33.07 -12.25 -15.79
N ARG A 438 -31.83 -12.50 -15.36
CA ARG A 438 -31.56 -13.35 -14.20
C ARG A 438 -32.21 -12.81 -12.92
N ASN A 439 -32.16 -11.50 -12.72
CA ASN A 439 -32.70 -10.86 -11.51
C ASN A 439 -34.23 -10.71 -11.57
N ASP A 440 -34.78 -10.37 -12.75
CA ASP A 440 -36.20 -10.09 -12.94
C ASP A 440 -37.05 -11.37 -13.11
N ASP A 441 -36.49 -12.43 -13.70
CA ASP A 441 -37.14 -13.72 -13.96
C ASP A 441 -36.28 -14.91 -13.49
N GLN A 442 -36.12 -15.02 -12.16
CA GLN A 442 -35.34 -16.11 -11.55
C GLN A 442 -35.92 -17.51 -11.85
N VAL A 443 -37.25 -17.63 -11.95
CA VAL A 443 -37.90 -18.92 -12.18
C VAL A 443 -37.57 -19.42 -13.58
N GLY A 444 -37.80 -18.60 -14.62
CA GLY A 444 -37.45 -18.96 -15.99
C GLY A 444 -35.95 -19.20 -16.16
N TRP A 445 -35.11 -18.47 -15.41
CA TRP A 445 -33.65 -18.67 -15.45
C TRP A 445 -33.28 -20.05 -14.93
N VAL A 446 -33.81 -20.45 -13.78
CA VAL A 446 -33.54 -21.76 -13.16
C VAL A 446 -34.08 -22.90 -14.02
N GLU A 447 -35.25 -22.74 -14.64
CA GLU A 447 -35.83 -23.74 -15.54
C GLU A 447 -34.90 -24.02 -16.73
N LEU A 448 -34.56 -22.99 -17.53
CA LEU A 448 -33.70 -23.15 -18.70
C LEU A 448 -32.30 -23.65 -18.33
N TYR A 449 -31.76 -23.15 -17.21
CA TYR A 449 -30.45 -23.58 -16.69
C TYR A 449 -30.44 -25.08 -16.35
N SER A 450 -31.47 -25.55 -15.64
CA SER A 450 -31.59 -26.94 -15.21
C SER A 450 -31.81 -27.88 -16.39
N GLU A 451 -32.59 -27.46 -17.39
CA GLU A 451 -32.82 -28.22 -18.63
C GLU A 451 -31.51 -28.46 -19.39
N MET A 452 -30.68 -27.43 -19.55
CA MET A 452 -29.39 -27.58 -20.25
C MET A 452 -28.42 -28.50 -19.51
N ILE A 453 -28.38 -28.43 -18.18
CA ILE A 453 -27.59 -29.37 -17.37
C ILE A 453 -28.07 -30.80 -17.59
N GLN A 454 -29.39 -31.05 -17.60
CA GLN A 454 -29.92 -32.39 -17.87
C GLN A 454 -29.60 -32.86 -19.29
N GLU A 455 -29.71 -31.98 -20.29
CA GLU A 455 -29.35 -32.32 -21.67
C GLU A 455 -27.88 -32.75 -21.79
N SER A 456 -26.96 -32.02 -21.14
CA SER A 456 -25.52 -32.36 -21.16
C SER A 456 -25.22 -33.73 -20.53
N LYS A 457 -25.98 -34.15 -19.50
CA LYS A 457 -25.85 -35.49 -18.91
C LYS A 457 -26.26 -36.60 -19.88
N THR A 458 -27.22 -36.31 -20.76
CA THR A 458 -27.68 -37.25 -21.79
C THR A 458 -26.83 -37.21 -23.07
N ASN A 459 -26.04 -36.15 -23.26
CA ASN A 459 -25.17 -35.96 -24.43
C ASN A 459 -23.75 -35.54 -24.00
N PRO A 460 -22.83 -36.50 -23.77
CA PRO A 460 -21.49 -36.21 -23.25
C PRO A 460 -20.60 -35.36 -24.18
N GLN A 461 -20.97 -35.22 -25.45
CA GLN A 461 -20.24 -34.36 -26.39
C GLN A 461 -20.75 -32.91 -26.37
N LEU A 462 -21.89 -32.65 -25.72
CA LEU A 462 -22.51 -31.33 -25.68
C LEU A 462 -21.72 -30.39 -24.77
N ARG A 463 -21.27 -29.28 -25.33
CA ARG A 463 -20.66 -28.17 -24.60
C ARG A 463 -21.71 -27.12 -24.29
N LEU A 464 -21.82 -26.77 -23.01
CA LEU A 464 -22.72 -25.72 -22.56
C LEU A 464 -21.99 -24.39 -22.58
N VAL A 465 -22.59 -23.37 -23.18
CA VAL A 465 -22.05 -22.01 -23.22
C VAL A 465 -23.07 -21.05 -22.63
N TYR A 466 -22.66 -20.24 -21.65
CA TYR A 466 -23.44 -19.11 -21.17
C TYR A 466 -22.97 -17.85 -21.90
N ALA A 467 -23.83 -17.32 -22.79
CA ALA A 467 -23.59 -16.09 -23.52
C ALA A 467 -24.25 -14.92 -22.78
N ASP A 468 -23.40 -14.10 -22.17
CA ASP A 468 -23.79 -12.99 -21.32
C ASP A 468 -23.90 -11.68 -22.12
N PHE A 469 -25.10 -11.13 -22.17
CA PHE A 469 -25.39 -9.87 -22.84
C PHE A 469 -25.35 -8.65 -21.91
N THR A 470 -25.00 -8.79 -20.62
CA THR A 470 -25.01 -7.66 -19.66
C THR A 470 -24.27 -6.43 -20.18
N TYR A 471 -23.08 -6.62 -20.75
CA TYR A 471 -22.22 -5.53 -21.20
C TYR A 471 -22.28 -5.30 -22.71
N SER A 472 -23.14 -6.04 -23.40
CA SER A 472 -23.29 -5.92 -24.84
C SER A 472 -24.11 -4.68 -25.18
N THR A 473 -23.74 -4.03 -26.29
CA THR A 473 -24.60 -3.00 -26.88
C THR A 473 -25.87 -3.59 -27.51
N TYR A 474 -25.89 -4.90 -27.76
CA TYR A 474 -27.05 -5.60 -28.29
C TYR A 474 -28.13 -5.82 -27.20
N THR A 475 -29.34 -5.34 -27.44
CA THR A 475 -30.46 -5.53 -26.50
C THR A 475 -31.12 -6.89 -26.69
N LEU A 476 -30.79 -7.84 -25.81
CA LEU A 476 -31.46 -9.13 -25.75
C LEU A 476 -32.94 -8.95 -25.37
N LYS A 477 -33.86 -9.42 -26.22
CA LYS A 477 -35.32 -9.24 -26.01
C LYS A 477 -35.91 -10.23 -25.02
N LYS A 478 -35.38 -11.45 -24.99
CA LYS A 478 -35.78 -12.51 -24.06
C LYS A 478 -34.60 -13.43 -23.81
N MET A 479 -34.61 -14.04 -22.65
CA MET A 479 -33.74 -15.17 -22.34
C MET A 479 -34.20 -16.40 -23.13
N THR A 480 -33.25 -17.15 -23.70
CA THR A 480 -33.55 -18.33 -24.52
C THR A 480 -32.33 -19.24 -24.60
N THR A 481 -32.56 -20.51 -24.90
CA THR A 481 -31.52 -21.45 -25.30
C THR A 481 -31.52 -21.60 -26.82
N VAL A 482 -30.37 -21.91 -27.40
CA VAL A 482 -30.22 -22.25 -28.81
C VAL A 482 -29.35 -23.49 -28.91
N SER A 483 -29.81 -24.50 -29.65
CA SER A 483 -29.05 -25.72 -29.93
C SER A 483 -28.71 -25.83 -31.41
N SER A 484 -27.64 -26.57 -31.73
CA SER A 484 -27.23 -26.84 -33.12
C SER A 484 -28.33 -27.56 -33.94
N LYS A 485 -29.26 -28.26 -33.27
CA LYS A 485 -30.44 -28.87 -33.90
C LYS A 485 -31.45 -27.83 -34.43
N ASP A 486 -31.54 -26.68 -33.78
CA ASP A 486 -32.49 -25.62 -34.15
C ASP A 486 -32.02 -24.84 -35.39
N MET A 487 -30.72 -24.81 -35.66
CA MET A 487 -30.16 -24.15 -36.85
C MET A 487 -30.35 -24.97 -38.13
N ILE A 488 -30.38 -26.31 -38.04
CA ILE A 488 -30.62 -27.20 -39.20
C ILE A 488 -32.09 -27.17 -39.65
N ALA A 489 -33.01 -26.71 -38.79
CA ALA A 489 -34.45 -26.72 -39.04
C ALA A 489 -34.99 -25.54 -39.88
N LYS A 490 -34.15 -24.60 -40.35
CA LYS A 490 -34.59 -23.57 -41.31
C LYS A 490 -34.47 -24.09 -42.76
N PRO A 491 -35.56 -24.27 -43.51
CA PRO A 491 -35.47 -24.70 -44.91
C PRO A 491 -35.03 -23.52 -45.79
N ASN A 492 -33.89 -23.67 -46.47
CA ASN A 492 -33.56 -22.85 -47.63
C ASN A 492 -34.42 -23.28 -48.83
N PRO A 493 -35.21 -22.40 -49.45
CA PRO A 493 -35.84 -22.70 -50.73
C PRO A 493 -34.93 -22.18 -51.85
N SER A 494 -34.13 -23.06 -52.46
CA SER A 494 -33.88 -23.04 -53.92
C SER A 494 -32.94 -24.15 -54.36
N ASN A 495 -33.44 -24.88 -55.37
CA ASN A 495 -32.79 -25.95 -56.12
C ASN A 495 -31.52 -25.50 -56.84
N SER A 496 -30.53 -26.38 -56.92
CA SER A 496 -30.03 -26.91 -58.21
C SER A 496 -29.15 -28.14 -58.02
N GLN A 497 -29.29 -29.06 -58.97
CA GLN A 497 -28.85 -30.46 -59.07
C GLN A 497 -27.35 -30.78 -58.92
N PRO A 498 -27.01 -32.08 -58.73
CA PRO A 498 -25.66 -32.55 -58.46
C PRO A 498 -24.86 -32.76 -59.76
N SER A 499 -23.60 -32.36 -59.76
CA SER A 499 -22.61 -32.84 -60.72
C SER A 499 -21.53 -33.61 -59.98
N GLU A 500 -21.58 -34.94 -60.14
CA GLU A 500 -20.49 -35.85 -59.83
C GLU A 500 -19.26 -35.52 -60.67
N THR A 501 -18.11 -35.33 -60.03
CA THR A 501 -16.83 -35.79 -60.60
C THR A 501 -15.92 -36.28 -59.50
N ASN A 502 -15.70 -37.59 -59.53
CA ASN A 502 -14.66 -38.32 -58.82
C ASN A 502 -13.26 -37.78 -59.16
N ILE A 503 -12.47 -37.39 -58.16
CA ILE A 503 -11.01 -37.50 -58.22
C ILE A 503 -10.51 -38.17 -56.93
N LYS A 504 -10.01 -39.40 -57.11
CA LYS A 504 -9.33 -40.22 -56.11
C LYS A 504 -7.98 -39.61 -55.70
N ARG A 505 -7.79 -39.53 -54.38
CA ARG A 505 -6.55 -39.71 -53.58
C ARG A 505 -5.19 -39.50 -54.26
N LYS A 506 -4.38 -38.64 -53.63
CA LYS A 506 -3.00 -38.97 -53.26
C LYS A 506 -2.64 -38.34 -51.91
N ILE A 507 -2.42 -39.21 -50.93
CA ILE A 507 -1.73 -38.92 -49.66
C ILE A 507 -0.23 -38.90 -49.97
N PRO A 508 0.54 -37.95 -49.42
CA PRO A 508 1.89 -38.21 -48.97
C PRO A 508 1.96 -38.24 -47.45
N SER A 509 2.56 -39.31 -46.98
CA SER A 509 2.91 -39.70 -45.63
C SER A 509 3.76 -38.67 -44.87
N SER A 510 3.37 -38.44 -43.62
CA SER A 510 4.19 -38.28 -42.41
C SER A 510 5.56 -37.60 -42.51
N THR A 511 5.64 -36.41 -41.92
CA THR A 511 6.78 -35.97 -41.11
C THR A 511 6.21 -35.10 -39.97
N PRO A 512 6.57 -35.32 -38.70
CA PRO A 512 5.95 -34.61 -37.59
C PRO A 512 6.44 -33.16 -37.57
N SER A 513 5.53 -32.22 -37.86
CA SER A 513 5.75 -30.81 -37.57
C SER A 513 5.90 -30.67 -36.04
N PRO A 514 6.96 -30.04 -35.51
CA PRO A 514 7.04 -29.77 -34.10
C PRO A 514 5.88 -28.84 -33.75
N SER A 515 5.01 -29.29 -32.87
CA SER A 515 4.03 -28.43 -32.21
C SER A 515 4.81 -27.35 -31.47
N LEU A 516 4.88 -26.16 -32.06
CA LEU A 516 5.25 -24.95 -31.34
C LEU A 516 4.13 -24.68 -30.33
N THR A 517 4.19 -25.35 -29.19
CA THR A 517 3.56 -24.86 -27.97
C THR A 517 4.23 -23.52 -27.69
N ASN A 518 3.59 -22.43 -28.09
CA ASN A 518 3.94 -21.10 -27.61
C ASN A 518 3.68 -21.09 -26.10
N GLU A 519 4.64 -21.55 -25.32
CA GLU A 519 4.69 -21.33 -23.89
C GLU A 519 4.92 -19.83 -23.70
N PHE A 520 3.82 -19.10 -23.49
CA PHE A 520 3.90 -17.71 -23.11
C PHE A 520 4.44 -17.63 -21.68
N ILE A 521 5.68 -17.15 -21.55
CA ILE A 521 6.27 -16.82 -20.25
C ILE A 521 5.82 -15.40 -19.90
N ASN A 522 4.90 -15.29 -18.95
CA ASN A 522 4.48 -13.99 -18.40
C ASN A 522 5.51 -13.54 -17.35
N ILE A 523 6.17 -12.41 -17.60
CA ILE A 523 7.15 -11.82 -16.69
C ILE A 523 6.51 -10.60 -16.02
N LEU A 524 6.37 -10.64 -14.69
CA LEU A 524 5.89 -9.53 -13.87
C LEU A 524 7.09 -8.74 -13.31
N LEU A 525 7.19 -7.46 -13.65
CA LEU A 525 8.22 -6.55 -13.12
C LEU A 525 7.61 -5.59 -12.10
N LEU A 526 7.99 -5.74 -10.83
CA LEU A 526 7.51 -4.92 -9.72
C LEU A 526 8.54 -3.87 -9.31
N GLY A 527 8.09 -2.65 -9.03
CA GLY A 527 8.93 -1.53 -8.56
C GLY A 527 8.21 -0.18 -8.66
N GLU A 528 8.72 0.84 -7.97
CA GLU A 528 8.15 2.20 -7.94
C GLU A 528 8.13 2.87 -9.33
N SER A 529 7.29 3.88 -9.55
CA SER A 529 7.26 4.65 -10.81
C SER A 529 8.58 5.41 -11.02
N GLY A 530 9.03 5.54 -12.27
CA GLY A 530 10.29 6.23 -12.60
C GLY A 530 11.57 5.39 -12.55
N VAL A 531 11.53 4.15 -12.03
CA VAL A 531 12.73 3.27 -11.93
C VAL A 531 13.15 2.59 -13.25
N GLY A 532 12.63 3.04 -14.39
CA GLY A 532 13.06 2.55 -15.72
C GLY A 532 12.49 1.20 -16.17
N LYS A 533 11.37 0.72 -15.61
CA LYS A 533 10.75 -0.56 -15.98
C LYS A 533 10.42 -0.67 -17.48
N SER A 534 9.86 0.38 -18.09
CA SER A 534 9.56 0.41 -19.53
C SER A 534 10.84 0.36 -20.38
N THR A 535 11.91 1.02 -19.92
CA THR A 535 13.24 0.96 -20.54
C THR A 535 13.80 -0.46 -20.50
N PHE A 536 13.66 -1.14 -19.36
CA PHE A 536 14.10 -2.52 -19.20
C PHE A 536 13.34 -3.48 -20.13
N ILE A 537 12.02 -3.37 -20.25
CA ILE A 537 11.21 -4.21 -21.14
C ILE A 537 11.66 -4.04 -22.60
N ASN A 538 11.86 -2.80 -23.06
CA ASN A 538 12.35 -2.54 -24.41
C ASN A 538 13.78 -3.09 -24.60
N ALA A 539 14.68 -2.90 -23.64
CA ALA A 539 16.04 -3.43 -23.72
C ALA A 539 16.04 -4.97 -23.78
N PHE A 540 15.22 -5.62 -22.95
CA PHE A 540 15.10 -7.07 -22.89
C PHE A 540 14.52 -7.65 -24.20
N ALA A 541 13.53 -6.98 -24.80
CA ALA A 541 12.99 -7.37 -26.10
C ALA A 541 14.05 -7.30 -27.22
N ASN A 542 14.87 -6.26 -27.23
CA ASN A 542 15.97 -6.12 -28.19
C ASN A 542 17.06 -7.18 -27.94
N TYR A 543 17.36 -7.48 -26.68
CA TYR A 543 18.30 -8.54 -26.31
C TYR A 543 17.86 -9.93 -26.80
N LEU A 544 16.57 -10.24 -26.70
CA LEU A 544 16.03 -11.52 -27.18
C LEU A 544 15.95 -11.58 -28.71
N HIS A 545 15.73 -10.44 -29.37
CA HIS A 545 15.57 -10.39 -30.82
C HIS A 545 16.90 -10.41 -31.58
N PHE A 546 17.89 -9.66 -31.11
CA PHE A 546 19.19 -9.55 -31.77
C PHE A 546 20.21 -10.50 -31.16
N GLN A 547 20.72 -11.42 -31.96
CA GLN A 547 21.72 -12.41 -31.52
C GLN A 547 23.07 -11.80 -31.09
N THR A 548 23.38 -10.58 -31.53
CA THR A 548 24.66 -9.90 -31.28
C THR A 548 24.46 -8.40 -31.19
N LEU A 549 25.28 -7.72 -30.37
CA LEU A 549 25.26 -6.27 -30.22
C LEU A 549 25.44 -5.51 -31.55
N ASP A 550 26.35 -5.97 -32.43
CA ASP A 550 26.60 -5.33 -33.72
C ASP A 550 25.35 -5.29 -34.62
N LYS A 551 24.57 -6.39 -34.62
CA LYS A 551 23.29 -6.48 -35.32
C LYS A 551 22.23 -5.59 -34.67
N ALA A 552 22.23 -5.46 -33.35
CA ALA A 552 21.32 -4.56 -32.64
C ALA A 552 21.60 -3.08 -32.94
N GLN A 553 22.87 -2.71 -33.11
CA GLN A 553 23.28 -1.34 -33.44
C GLN A 553 22.95 -0.94 -34.89
N GLN A 554 23.02 -1.89 -35.83
CA GLN A 554 22.68 -1.67 -37.23
C GLN A 554 21.18 -1.84 -37.52
N GLY A 555 20.46 -2.58 -36.67
CA GLY A 555 19.04 -2.85 -36.78
C GLY A 555 18.17 -1.75 -36.17
N LYS A 556 16.88 -1.72 -36.56
CA LYS A 556 15.90 -0.83 -35.93
C LYS A 556 15.46 -1.44 -34.59
N PRO A 557 15.60 -0.73 -33.45
CA PRO A 557 15.19 -1.27 -32.16
C PRO A 557 13.70 -1.59 -32.11
N ILE A 558 13.35 -2.70 -31.47
CA ILE A 558 11.97 -3.05 -31.13
C ILE A 558 11.56 -2.23 -29.91
N VAL A 559 10.52 -1.42 -30.06
CA VAL A 559 9.94 -0.65 -28.96
C VAL A 559 8.56 -1.23 -28.68
N ILE A 560 8.45 -1.97 -27.58
CA ILE A 560 7.20 -2.58 -27.12
C ILE A 560 6.36 -1.54 -26.39
N ILE A 561 7.02 -0.72 -25.56
CA ILE A 561 6.39 0.35 -24.79
C ILE A 561 6.99 1.67 -25.24
N PRO A 562 6.24 2.56 -25.89
CA PRO A 562 6.73 3.89 -26.24
C PRO A 562 7.22 4.62 -24.99
N VAL A 563 8.45 5.10 -25.03
CA VAL A 563 9.08 5.86 -23.94
C VAL A 563 9.38 7.26 -24.45
N SER A 564 8.96 8.28 -23.71
CA SER A 564 9.45 9.65 -23.87
C SER A 564 10.50 9.89 -22.78
N PHE A 565 11.65 10.42 -23.19
CA PHE A 565 12.69 10.85 -22.26
C PHE A 565 12.73 12.37 -22.30
N ILE A 566 12.73 12.99 -21.12
CA ILE A 566 13.20 14.37 -20.97
C ILE A 566 14.72 14.23 -20.81
N MET A 567 15.48 14.62 -21.84
CA MET A 567 16.94 14.67 -21.73
C MET A 567 17.33 16.02 -21.15
N THR A 568 17.88 16.02 -19.94
CA THR A 568 18.56 17.20 -19.41
C THR A 568 19.91 17.36 -20.08
N ILE A 569 20.02 18.34 -20.98
CA ILE A 569 21.29 18.77 -21.55
C ILE A 569 21.69 20.03 -20.78
N ASN A 570 22.57 19.88 -19.78
CA ASN A 570 23.05 20.94 -18.87
C ASN A 570 21.97 21.55 -17.96
N ASP A 571 21.85 21.09 -16.70
CA ASP A 571 21.17 21.68 -15.52
C ASP A 571 19.84 22.46 -15.69
N ASN A 572 19.21 22.44 -16.86
CA ASN A 572 17.99 23.14 -17.23
C ASN A 572 16.98 22.12 -17.77
N PHE A 573 15.71 22.33 -17.41
CA PHE A 573 14.58 21.55 -17.91
C PHE A 573 14.04 22.24 -19.17
N ASP A 574 14.24 21.60 -20.34
CA ASP A 574 13.54 21.93 -21.59
C ASP A 574 12.46 20.87 -21.89
#